data_AF-A0A957R0F7-F1
#
_entry.id   AF-A0A957R0F7-F1
#
_cell.length_a   1.000
_cell.length_b   1.000
_cell.length_c   1.000
_cell.angle_alpha   90.00
_cell.angle_beta   90.00
_cell.angle_gamma   90.00
#
_symmetry.space_group_name_H-M   'P 1'
#
loop_
_entity.id
_entity.type
_entity.pdbx_description
1 polymer ?
#
loop_
_entity_poly.entity_id
_entity_poly.type
_entity_poly.pdbx_seq_one_letter_code
_entity_poly.pdbx_strand_id
1 'polypeptide(L)'
;GGTASAGGDITQGLPRVEELFEARQKPRGEAVITEIGGRVEVRIIDGVRHVFVTSQEMMEDVYDIPDGWEIVPKNRDEIEAGSIIAQKDEDVITARNSGRFARNKNTGIKVTWESIDERDYEIPAGMRLLIDDGDTIHAGDRLTEGSKNPHRILEIQGRDAVTQYLLGEVQQVYRPQGQNINDKHFEVIIRKMLSKVLVTASGDTEMLPGDLVEATEFLALNEEVVEEGGEPAQAEPVLLGITKASLSTDSFLSASSFQHTIKVLAGAAIAGKEDTLQGLKENVIIGKLIPAGSGFDTGEPDDSDEILAAVEQGDIDLMSTLIDDDTSDEILAALTEAQAKAKLEPPVAMDDDLVDEE
;
A
#
# COMPACT_ATOMS: atom_id res chain seq x y z
N GLY A 1 29.34 16.89 21.52
CA GLY A 1 30.29 15.79 21.64
C GLY A 1 29.58 14.53 21.22
N GLY A 2 29.97 13.94 20.10
CA GLY A 2 29.28 12.81 19.50
C GLY A 2 30.14 12.23 18.39
N THR A 3 31.40 11.96 18.73
CA THR A 3 32.31 11.21 17.87
C THR A 3 32.72 9.97 18.62
N ALA A 4 32.48 8.82 18.00
CA ALA A 4 32.91 7.49 18.41
C ALA A 4 32.28 6.93 19.69
N SER A 5 31.06 6.43 19.58
CA SER A 5 30.66 5.22 20.31
C SER A 5 31.02 4.03 19.42
N ALA A 6 31.99 3.24 19.85
CA ALA A 6 32.41 2.02 19.16
C ALA A 6 31.21 1.04 19.04
N GLY A 7 30.79 0.76 17.81
CA GLY A 7 29.77 -0.25 17.51
C GLY A 7 28.85 0.14 16.36
N GLY A 8 29.26 -0.17 15.12
CA GLY A 8 28.44 -0.08 13.91
C GLY A 8 28.35 1.32 13.29
N ASP A 9 28.87 1.45 12.07
CA ASP A 9 28.80 2.62 11.20
C ASP A 9 27.38 2.82 10.64
N ILE A 10 26.38 2.92 11.53
CA ILE A 10 24.99 3.21 11.21
C ILE A 10 24.74 4.63 11.68
N THR A 11 24.15 5.47 10.84
CA THR A 11 23.68 6.81 11.23
C THR A 11 22.83 6.67 12.50
N GLN A 12 23.20 7.35 13.60
CA GLN A 12 22.45 7.30 14.86
C GLN A 12 21.63 8.57 15.06
N GLY A 13 20.45 8.43 15.68
CA GLY A 13 19.60 9.55 16.05
C GLY A 13 18.77 10.10 14.89
N LEU A 14 18.41 11.39 14.97
CA LEU A 14 17.49 12.04 14.03
C LEU A 14 17.91 11.94 12.54
N PRO A 15 19.19 12.05 12.16
CA PRO A 15 19.59 11.93 10.74
C PRO A 15 19.23 10.58 10.11
N ARG A 16 19.16 9.51 10.92
CA ARG A 16 18.71 8.19 10.46
C ARG A 16 17.22 8.17 10.17
N VAL A 17 16.43 8.78 11.03
CA VAL A 17 14.97 8.89 10.85
C VAL A 17 14.66 9.70 9.60
N GLU A 18 15.40 10.80 9.38
CA GLU A 18 15.29 11.59 8.16
C GLU A 18 15.67 10.79 6.90
N GLU A 19 16.77 10.03 6.95
CA GLU A 19 17.18 9.13 5.87
C GLU A 19 16.10 8.08 5.52
N LEU A 20 15.47 7.49 6.54
CA LEU A 20 14.40 6.50 6.39
C LEU A 20 13.13 7.12 5.78
N PHE A 21 12.67 8.27 6.29
CA PHE A 21 11.46 8.91 5.78
C PHE A 21 11.64 9.59 4.43
N GLU A 22 12.85 9.97 4.06
CA GLU A 22 13.15 10.39 2.68
C GLU A 22 13.34 9.20 1.72
N ALA A 23 13.26 7.95 2.22
CA ALA A 23 13.41 6.72 1.44
C ALA A 23 14.56 6.81 0.44
N ARG A 24 15.76 7.22 0.92
CA ARG A 24 16.90 7.42 0.02
C ARG A 24 17.27 6.10 -0.68
N GLN A 25 17.45 6.16 -1.99
CA GLN A 25 17.62 4.97 -2.83
C GLN A 25 18.92 4.20 -2.58
N LYS A 26 19.93 4.82 -1.97
CA LYS A 26 21.17 4.18 -1.52
C LYS A 26 21.45 4.62 -0.09
N PRO A 27 21.08 3.82 0.92
CA PRO A 27 21.39 4.14 2.30
C PRO A 27 22.91 4.08 2.53
N ARG A 28 23.38 4.79 3.56
CA ARG A 28 24.79 4.68 3.95
C ARG A 28 25.07 3.29 4.52
N GLY A 29 26.14 2.64 4.04
CA GLY A 29 26.47 1.28 4.46
C GLY A 29 25.38 0.28 4.07
N GLU A 30 24.91 0.34 2.83
CA GLU A 30 23.91 -0.59 2.29
C GLU A 30 24.43 -2.04 2.39
N ALA A 31 23.67 -2.87 3.08
CA ALA A 31 23.93 -4.31 3.15
C ALA A 31 23.50 -4.99 1.85
N VAL A 32 24.28 -5.96 1.42
CA VAL A 32 23.86 -6.88 0.37
C VAL A 32 22.79 -7.81 0.94
N ILE A 33 21.65 -7.92 0.26
CA ILE A 33 20.57 -8.85 0.60
C ILE A 33 20.34 -9.82 -0.56
N THR A 34 19.86 -11.03 -0.25
CA THR A 34 19.52 -12.02 -1.29
C THR A 34 18.13 -11.78 -1.86
N GLU A 35 17.97 -11.96 -3.18
CA GLU A 35 16.69 -11.94 -3.89
C GLU A 35 15.93 -13.27 -3.77
N ILE A 36 16.65 -14.37 -3.52
CA ILE A 36 16.07 -15.72 -3.41
C ILE A 36 16.42 -16.38 -2.07
N GLY A 37 15.58 -17.31 -1.62
CA GLY A 37 15.91 -18.21 -0.52
C GLY A 37 16.65 -19.44 -1.03
N GLY A 38 17.50 -20.04 -0.22
CA GLY A 38 18.25 -21.21 -0.64
C GLY A 38 19.44 -21.54 0.25
N ARG A 39 20.29 -22.45 -0.24
CA ARG A 39 21.56 -22.80 0.39
C ARG A 39 22.66 -21.88 -0.09
N VAL A 40 23.47 -21.42 0.85
CA VAL A 40 24.62 -20.54 0.63
C VAL A 40 25.86 -21.35 0.30
N GLU A 41 26.62 -20.88 -0.69
CA GLU A 41 28.01 -21.28 -0.91
C GLU A 41 28.90 -20.04 -1.06
N VAL A 42 29.97 -19.95 -0.27
CA VAL A 42 30.90 -18.81 -0.30
C VAL A 42 32.17 -19.20 -1.03
N ARG A 43 32.45 -18.54 -2.16
CA ARG A 43 33.66 -18.78 -2.98
C ARG A 43 34.50 -17.52 -3.09
N ILE A 44 35.80 -17.68 -3.34
CA ILE A 44 36.70 -16.58 -3.69
C ILE A 44 37.10 -16.76 -5.15
N ILE A 45 36.69 -15.81 -6.01
CA ILE A 45 36.97 -15.80 -7.45
C ILE A 45 37.79 -14.54 -7.72
N ASP A 46 38.96 -14.70 -8.33
CA ASP A 46 39.88 -13.59 -8.65
C ASP A 46 40.21 -12.65 -7.46
N GLY A 47 40.22 -13.21 -6.24
CA GLY A 47 40.50 -12.46 -5.01
C GLY A 47 39.31 -11.68 -4.45
N VAL A 48 38.14 -11.78 -5.08
CA VAL A 48 36.87 -11.21 -4.63
C VAL A 48 35.99 -12.31 -4.04
N ARG A 49 35.26 -12.01 -2.96
CA ARG A 49 34.32 -12.97 -2.35
C ARG A 49 33.01 -12.94 -3.12
N HIS A 50 32.51 -14.10 -3.48
CA HIS A 50 31.21 -14.33 -4.10
C HIS A 50 30.37 -15.19 -3.17
N VAL A 51 29.10 -14.84 -3.02
CA VAL A 51 28.12 -15.62 -2.30
C VAL A 51 27.13 -16.16 -3.32
N PHE A 52 27.11 -17.47 -3.50
CA PHE A 52 26.14 -18.16 -4.33
C PHE A 52 24.97 -18.59 -3.46
N VAL A 53 23.76 -18.24 -3.83
CA VAL A 53 22.54 -18.72 -3.16
C VAL A 53 21.82 -19.61 -4.16
N THR A 54 21.64 -20.88 -3.81
CA THR A 54 20.98 -21.87 -4.69
C THR A 54 19.65 -22.28 -4.09
N SER A 55 18.56 -21.99 -4.80
CA SER A 55 17.24 -22.58 -4.55
C SER A 55 17.08 -23.84 -5.37
N GLN A 56 16.63 -24.92 -4.74
CA GLN A 56 16.32 -26.18 -5.39
C GLN A 56 14.89 -26.57 -5.05
N GLU A 57 14.01 -26.55 -6.04
CA GLU A 57 12.60 -26.88 -5.88
C GLU A 57 12.19 -27.98 -6.87
N MET A 58 11.41 -28.94 -6.38
CA MET A 58 10.81 -29.96 -7.24
C MET A 58 9.49 -29.42 -7.78
N MET A 59 9.47 -29.11 -9.08
CA MET A 59 8.30 -28.63 -9.78
C MET A 59 7.51 -29.80 -10.36
N GLU A 60 6.19 -29.66 -10.46
CA GLU A 60 5.33 -30.66 -11.08
C GLU A 60 4.25 -30.05 -11.96
N ASP A 61 4.10 -30.62 -13.16
CA ASP A 61 2.95 -30.38 -14.02
C ASP A 61 1.95 -31.51 -13.82
N VAL A 62 0.71 -31.17 -13.52
CA VAL A 62 -0.40 -32.13 -13.43
C VAL A 62 -1.21 -32.09 -14.73
N TYR A 63 -1.51 -33.26 -15.28
CA TYR A 63 -2.27 -33.43 -16.50
C TYR A 63 -3.59 -34.13 -16.21
N ASP A 64 -4.69 -33.45 -16.51
CA ASP A 64 -6.03 -34.02 -16.51
C ASP A 64 -6.28 -34.70 -17.84
N ILE A 65 -6.25 -36.03 -17.83
CA ILE A 65 -6.42 -36.85 -19.04
C ILE A 65 -7.82 -37.46 -19.02
N PRO A 66 -8.69 -37.14 -19.99
CA PRO A 66 -10.04 -37.70 -20.04
C PRO A 66 -10.08 -39.21 -20.21
N ASP A 67 -11.17 -39.83 -19.79
CA ASP A 67 -11.37 -41.27 -19.94
C ASP A 67 -11.35 -41.71 -21.41
N GLY A 68 -10.65 -42.81 -21.67
CA GLY A 68 -10.50 -43.40 -23.01
C GLY A 68 -9.34 -42.86 -23.85
N TRP A 69 -8.49 -41.99 -23.29
CA TRP A 69 -7.22 -41.59 -23.92
C TRP A 69 -6.12 -42.61 -23.62
N GLU A 70 -5.27 -42.87 -24.62
CA GLU A 70 -4.11 -43.75 -24.46
C GLU A 70 -2.92 -42.93 -23.95
N ILE A 71 -2.29 -43.41 -22.87
CA ILE A 71 -1.11 -42.77 -22.27
C ILE A 71 0.13 -43.40 -22.88
N VAL A 72 0.95 -42.58 -23.52
CA VAL A 72 2.10 -43.02 -24.34
C VAL A 72 3.34 -43.33 -23.48
N PRO A 73 3.75 -42.48 -22.52
CA PRO A 73 4.94 -42.74 -21.70
C PRO A 73 4.71 -43.82 -20.64
N LYS A 74 5.75 -44.55 -20.28
CA LYS A 74 5.73 -45.48 -19.14
C LYS A 74 6.06 -44.73 -17.85
N ASN A 75 5.57 -45.27 -16.73
CA ASN A 75 5.83 -44.69 -15.42
C ASN A 75 7.34 -44.64 -15.15
N ARG A 76 7.84 -43.46 -14.73
CA ARG A 76 9.25 -43.09 -14.48
C ARG A 76 10.09 -42.81 -15.72
N ASP A 77 9.50 -42.75 -16.91
CA ASP A 77 10.22 -42.31 -18.12
C ASP A 77 10.64 -40.84 -18.00
N GLU A 78 11.81 -40.51 -18.53
CA GLU A 78 12.19 -39.12 -18.77
C GLU A 78 11.63 -38.70 -20.13
N ILE A 79 10.89 -37.61 -20.14
CA ILE A 79 10.25 -37.07 -21.33
C ILE A 79 10.71 -35.63 -21.55
N GLU A 80 10.86 -35.24 -22.80
CA GLU A 80 11.20 -33.87 -23.19
C GLU A 80 9.93 -33.00 -23.34
N ALA A 81 10.05 -31.69 -23.15
CA ALA A 81 8.99 -30.75 -23.49
C ALA A 81 8.53 -30.94 -24.94
N GLY A 82 7.22 -31.00 -25.15
CA GLY A 82 6.60 -31.32 -26.43
C GLY A 82 6.36 -32.82 -26.68
N SER A 83 6.88 -33.72 -25.84
CA SER A 83 6.63 -35.17 -25.97
C SER A 83 5.15 -35.50 -25.73
N ILE A 84 4.59 -36.44 -26.49
CA ILE A 84 3.19 -36.87 -26.33
C ILE A 84 3.03 -37.61 -25.01
N ILE A 85 2.16 -37.09 -24.13
CA ILE A 85 1.77 -37.70 -22.86
C ILE A 85 0.56 -38.60 -23.05
N ALA A 86 -0.44 -38.15 -23.81
CA ALA A 86 -1.61 -38.95 -24.16
C ALA A 86 -2.14 -38.59 -25.55
N GLN A 87 -2.80 -39.55 -26.18
CA GLN A 87 -3.35 -39.42 -27.52
C GLN A 87 -4.73 -40.09 -27.59
N LYS A 88 -5.62 -39.48 -28.38
CA LYS A 88 -6.88 -40.09 -28.81
C LYS A 88 -7.22 -39.60 -30.22
N ASP A 89 -7.35 -40.53 -31.16
CA ASP A 89 -7.61 -40.22 -32.57
C ASP A 89 -6.56 -39.24 -33.15
N GLU A 90 -6.94 -38.01 -33.50
CA GLU A 90 -6.03 -36.95 -33.98
C GLU A 90 -5.58 -35.97 -32.88
N ASP A 91 -6.18 -36.03 -31.68
CA ASP A 91 -5.88 -35.12 -30.57
C ASP A 91 -4.72 -35.66 -29.71
N VAL A 92 -3.81 -34.76 -29.34
CA VAL A 92 -2.63 -35.07 -28.51
C VAL A 92 -2.49 -34.09 -27.34
N ILE A 93 -2.10 -34.62 -26.18
CA ILE A 93 -1.65 -33.84 -25.03
C ILE A 93 -0.14 -33.99 -24.95
N THR A 94 0.58 -32.87 -25.02
CA THR A 94 2.05 -32.84 -24.96
C THR A 94 2.56 -32.35 -23.61
N ALA A 95 3.76 -32.77 -23.23
CA ALA A 95 4.45 -32.30 -22.04
C ALA A 95 4.78 -30.81 -22.16
N ARG A 96 4.40 -30.02 -21.16
CA ARG A 96 4.76 -28.60 -21.04
C ARG A 96 6.24 -28.43 -20.70
N ASN A 97 6.75 -29.27 -19.78
CA ASN A 97 8.13 -29.24 -19.33
C ASN A 97 8.82 -30.61 -19.48
N SER A 98 10.14 -30.58 -19.65
CA SER A 98 10.98 -31.79 -19.63
C SER A 98 11.09 -32.29 -18.19
N GLY A 99 10.92 -33.59 -17.97
CA GLY A 99 11.01 -34.15 -16.63
C GLY A 99 10.67 -35.63 -16.55
N ARG A 100 10.57 -36.12 -15.32
CA ARG A 100 10.22 -37.51 -15.02
C ARG A 100 8.71 -37.68 -15.00
N PHE A 101 8.19 -38.49 -15.90
CA PHE A 101 6.80 -38.88 -15.96
C PHE A 101 6.44 -39.81 -14.79
N ALA A 102 5.35 -39.50 -14.09
CA ALA A 102 4.79 -40.35 -13.05
C ALA A 102 3.29 -40.52 -13.25
N ARG A 103 2.83 -41.77 -13.24
CA ARG A 103 1.41 -42.13 -13.30
C ARG A 103 0.99 -42.83 -12.02
N ASN A 104 0.02 -42.26 -11.32
CA ASN A 104 -0.55 -42.83 -10.10
C ASN A 104 -2.09 -42.88 -10.18
N LYS A 105 -2.68 -43.96 -9.68
CA LYS A 105 -4.14 -44.15 -9.67
C LYS A 105 -4.89 -43.14 -8.80
N ASN A 106 -4.23 -42.58 -7.78
CA ASN A 106 -4.85 -41.65 -6.83
C ASN A 106 -4.47 -40.18 -7.05
N THR A 107 -3.31 -39.89 -7.64
CA THR A 107 -2.77 -38.51 -7.74
C THR A 107 -2.63 -38.03 -9.19
N GLY A 108 -3.29 -38.71 -10.13
CA GLY A 108 -3.26 -38.34 -11.54
C GLY A 108 -1.94 -38.61 -12.25
N ILE A 109 -1.76 -37.95 -13.38
CA ILE A 109 -0.58 -38.03 -14.23
C ILE A 109 0.21 -36.74 -14.06
N LYS A 110 1.50 -36.87 -13.79
CA LYS A 110 2.36 -35.72 -13.58
C LYS A 110 3.73 -35.87 -14.19
N VAL A 111 4.35 -34.74 -14.49
CA VAL A 111 5.75 -34.64 -14.91
C VAL A 111 6.48 -33.83 -13.86
N THR A 112 7.46 -34.43 -13.21
CA THR A 112 8.24 -33.79 -12.13
C THR A 112 9.65 -33.48 -12.61
N TRP A 113 10.13 -32.26 -12.37
CA TRP A 113 11.50 -31.87 -12.65
C TRP A 113 12.09 -31.06 -11.49
N GLU A 114 13.42 -31.00 -11.45
CA GLU A 114 14.14 -30.17 -10.49
C GLU A 114 14.40 -28.82 -11.13
N SER A 115 13.94 -27.75 -10.47
CA SER A 115 14.25 -26.38 -10.82
C SER A 115 15.36 -25.89 -9.90
N ILE A 116 16.48 -25.49 -10.48
CA ILE A 116 17.62 -24.92 -9.76
C ILE A 116 17.75 -23.46 -10.18
N ASP A 117 17.57 -22.53 -9.24
CA ASP A 117 17.86 -21.11 -9.44
C ASP A 117 19.08 -20.75 -8.58
N GLU A 118 20.12 -20.20 -9.20
CA GLU A 118 21.35 -19.80 -8.53
C GLU A 118 21.59 -18.30 -8.74
N ARG A 119 21.85 -17.58 -7.65
CA ARG A 119 22.19 -16.16 -7.66
C ARG A 119 23.57 -15.94 -7.09
N ASP A 120 24.39 -15.22 -7.84
CA ASP A 120 25.74 -14.80 -7.46
C ASP A 120 25.72 -13.35 -6.94
N TYR A 121 26.20 -13.16 -5.72
CA TYR A 121 26.39 -11.86 -5.10
C TYR A 121 27.88 -11.58 -4.87
N GLU A 122 28.43 -10.62 -5.60
CA GLU A 122 29.78 -10.12 -5.38
C GLU A 122 29.85 -9.30 -4.08
N ILE A 123 30.75 -9.69 -3.17
CA ILE A 123 30.93 -9.07 -1.86
C ILE A 123 32.26 -8.31 -1.80
N PRO A 124 32.22 -6.97 -1.80
CA PRO A 124 33.38 -6.12 -1.58
C PRO A 124 34.23 -6.54 -0.36
N ALA A 125 35.55 -6.45 -0.51
CA ALA A 125 36.51 -6.88 0.52
C ALA A 125 36.34 -6.16 1.88
N GLY A 126 35.84 -4.92 1.88
CA GLY A 126 35.61 -4.13 3.08
C GLY A 126 34.36 -4.51 3.90
N MET A 127 33.44 -5.31 3.33
CA MET A 127 32.22 -5.70 4.03
C MET A 127 32.38 -7.00 4.81
N ARG A 128 31.82 -7.04 6.02
CA ARG A 128 31.80 -8.26 6.82
C ARG A 128 30.58 -9.10 6.46
N LEU A 129 30.78 -10.40 6.24
CA LEU A 129 29.70 -11.36 6.02
C LEU A 129 28.99 -11.65 7.34
N LEU A 130 27.67 -11.83 7.27
CA LEU A 130 26.80 -12.25 8.38
C LEU A 130 26.42 -13.74 8.32
N ILE A 131 26.76 -14.39 7.20
CA ILE A 131 26.41 -15.76 6.84
C ILE A 131 27.67 -16.60 6.66
N ASP A 132 27.53 -17.89 6.91
CA ASP A 132 28.57 -18.90 6.73
C ASP A 132 28.24 -19.84 5.55
N ASP A 133 29.24 -20.58 5.09
CA ASP A 133 29.09 -21.57 4.03
C ASP A 133 28.16 -22.72 4.45
N GLY A 134 27.18 -23.05 3.59
CA GLY A 134 26.16 -24.07 3.86
C GLY A 134 24.92 -23.59 4.61
N ASP A 135 24.87 -22.29 4.99
CA ASP A 135 23.69 -21.71 5.62
C ASP A 135 22.45 -21.80 4.73
N THR A 136 21.27 -21.89 5.35
CA THR A 136 19.99 -21.81 4.67
C THR A 136 19.35 -20.47 4.98
N ILE A 137 19.07 -19.68 3.95
CA ILE A 137 18.57 -18.30 4.08
C ILE A 137 17.28 -18.11 3.27
N HIS A 138 16.53 -17.07 3.60
CA HIS A 138 15.31 -16.69 2.89
C HIS A 138 15.53 -15.45 2.02
N ALA A 139 14.65 -15.25 1.04
CA ALA A 139 14.63 -14.04 0.24
C ALA A 139 14.52 -12.80 1.13
N GLY A 140 15.40 -11.83 0.91
CA GLY A 140 15.52 -10.57 1.67
C GLY A 140 16.44 -10.64 2.90
N ASP A 141 17.06 -11.79 3.20
CA ASP A 141 18.05 -11.89 4.28
C ASP A 141 19.36 -11.15 3.93
N ARG A 142 20.02 -10.62 4.97
CA ARG A 142 21.30 -9.91 4.80
C ARG A 142 22.44 -10.89 4.66
N LEU A 143 23.23 -10.71 3.62
CA LEU A 143 24.49 -11.41 3.42
C LEU A 143 25.65 -10.69 4.13
N THR A 144 25.60 -9.36 4.20
CA THR A 144 26.63 -8.53 4.82
C THR A 144 26.11 -7.65 5.96
N GLU A 145 27.03 -7.16 6.80
CA GLU A 145 26.74 -6.06 7.74
C GLU A 145 26.29 -4.80 6.98
N GLY A 146 25.42 -4.02 7.61
CA GLY A 146 24.89 -2.78 7.04
C GLY A 146 23.37 -2.63 7.18
N SER A 147 22.87 -1.51 6.66
CA SER A 147 21.44 -1.19 6.60
C SER A 147 20.81 -1.80 5.34
N LYS A 148 19.64 -2.42 5.48
CA LYS A 148 18.89 -2.88 4.31
C LYS A 148 18.36 -1.67 3.53
N ASN A 149 18.25 -1.81 2.22
CA ASN A 149 17.62 -0.81 1.36
C ASN A 149 16.10 -1.04 1.30
N PRO A 150 15.26 -0.10 1.78
CA PRO A 150 13.80 -0.24 1.73
C PRO A 150 13.23 -0.53 0.34
N HIS A 151 13.86 0.01 -0.72
CA HIS A 151 13.42 -0.24 -2.10
C HIS A 151 13.62 -1.70 -2.50
N ARG A 152 14.76 -2.29 -2.16
CA ARG A 152 15.04 -3.71 -2.43
C ARG A 152 14.14 -4.62 -1.59
N ILE A 153 13.83 -4.24 -0.36
CA ILE A 153 12.84 -4.96 0.45
C ILE A 153 11.46 -4.91 -0.24
N LEU A 154 11.07 -3.77 -0.82
CA LEU A 154 9.79 -3.66 -1.54
C LEU A 154 9.73 -4.60 -2.74
N GLU A 155 10.79 -4.60 -3.54
CA GLU A 155 10.93 -5.44 -4.73
C GLU A 155 10.90 -6.93 -4.40
N ILE A 156 11.58 -7.35 -3.32
CA ILE A 156 11.77 -8.78 -2.99
C ILE A 156 10.66 -9.33 -2.08
N GLN A 157 10.26 -8.58 -1.05
CA GLN A 157 9.40 -9.07 0.04
C GLN A 157 8.04 -8.36 0.09
N GLY A 158 7.84 -7.30 -0.70
CA GLY A 158 6.57 -6.58 -0.79
C GLY A 158 6.30 -5.55 0.31
N ARG A 159 5.09 -4.97 0.26
CA ARG A 159 4.70 -3.77 1.03
C ARG A 159 4.74 -3.96 2.55
N ASP A 160 4.28 -5.11 3.02
CA ASP A 160 4.20 -5.40 4.46
C ASP A 160 5.59 -5.52 5.08
N ALA A 161 6.51 -6.20 4.40
CA ALA A 161 7.89 -6.34 4.84
C ALA A 161 8.61 -4.98 4.94
N VAL A 162 8.41 -4.09 3.96
CA VAL A 162 8.94 -2.72 4.00
C VAL A 162 8.35 -1.93 5.16
N THR A 163 7.05 -2.06 5.39
CA THR A 163 6.36 -1.35 6.48
C THR A 163 6.91 -1.77 7.84
N GLN A 164 7.04 -3.09 8.07
CA GLN A 164 7.64 -3.63 9.28
C GLN A 164 9.10 -3.23 9.45
N TYR A 165 9.87 -3.23 8.35
CA TYR A 165 11.26 -2.78 8.37
C TYR A 165 11.38 -1.31 8.78
N LEU A 166 10.66 -0.41 8.10
CA LEU A 166 10.70 1.03 8.38
C LEU A 166 10.23 1.33 9.81
N LEU A 167 9.13 0.70 10.24
CA LEU A 167 8.61 0.85 11.59
C LEU A 167 9.65 0.42 12.65
N GLY A 168 10.25 -0.77 12.45
CA GLY A 168 11.27 -1.31 13.34
C GLY A 168 12.51 -0.41 13.44
N GLU A 169 13.02 0.07 12.30
CA GLU A 169 14.19 0.96 12.26
C GLU A 169 13.92 2.31 12.93
N VAL A 170 12.76 2.92 12.67
CA VAL A 170 12.38 4.18 13.32
C VAL A 170 12.21 4.01 14.83
N GLN A 171 11.54 2.93 15.27
CA GLN A 171 11.35 2.63 16.69
C GLN A 171 12.67 2.37 17.42
N GLN A 172 13.64 1.71 16.77
CA GLN A 172 14.97 1.49 17.33
C GLN A 172 15.73 2.80 17.60
N VAL A 173 15.39 3.89 16.91
CA VAL A 173 15.98 5.20 17.19
C VAL A 173 15.30 5.90 18.36
N TYR A 174 13.96 5.87 18.44
CA TYR A 174 13.20 6.60 19.46
C TYR A 174 13.13 5.91 20.82
N ARG A 175 12.99 4.57 20.87
CA ARG A 175 12.85 3.83 22.14
C ARG A 175 14.05 4.00 23.08
N PRO A 176 15.32 3.89 22.63
CA PRO A 176 16.47 4.10 23.51
C PRO A 176 16.58 5.54 24.04
N GLN A 177 15.99 6.51 23.34
CA GLN A 177 15.92 7.92 23.77
C GLN A 177 14.80 8.17 24.78
N GLY A 178 14.08 7.11 25.22
CA GLY A 178 12.97 7.19 26.16
C GLY A 178 11.66 7.72 25.54
N GLN A 179 11.60 7.89 24.22
CA GLN A 179 10.40 8.36 23.53
C GLN A 179 9.57 7.17 23.07
N ASN A 180 8.47 6.91 23.79
CA ASN A 180 7.56 5.81 23.48
C ASN A 180 6.39 6.29 22.59
N ILE A 181 6.66 6.45 21.30
CA ILE A 181 5.65 6.83 20.30
C ILE A 181 4.93 5.55 19.83
N ASN A 182 3.60 5.58 19.74
CA ASN A 182 2.83 4.44 19.27
C ASN A 182 3.03 4.21 17.76
N ASP A 183 3.13 2.93 17.36
CA ASP A 183 3.39 2.50 15.98
C ASP A 183 2.40 3.09 14.96
N LYS A 184 1.13 3.30 15.36
CA LYS A 184 0.08 3.87 14.50
C LYS A 184 0.48 5.19 13.85
N HIS A 185 1.29 6.01 14.53
CA HIS A 185 1.71 7.31 14.01
C HIS A 185 2.69 7.15 12.85
N PHE A 186 3.63 6.21 12.97
CA PHE A 186 4.60 5.93 11.92
C PHE A 186 3.95 5.19 10.75
N GLU A 187 3.01 4.27 11.03
CA GLU A 187 2.25 3.58 9.98
C GLU A 187 1.48 4.54 9.09
N VAL A 188 0.89 5.61 9.63
CA VAL A 188 0.22 6.63 8.81
C VAL A 188 1.19 7.33 7.85
N ILE A 189 2.41 7.62 8.30
CA ILE A 189 3.45 8.23 7.46
C ILE A 189 3.92 7.22 6.40
N ILE A 190 4.26 6.00 6.80
CA ILE A 190 4.73 4.94 5.90
C ILE A 190 3.66 4.59 4.85
N ARG A 191 2.38 4.57 5.24
CA ARG A 191 1.26 4.40 4.31
C ARG A 191 1.27 5.46 3.22
N LYS A 192 1.55 6.72 3.56
CA LYS A 192 1.66 7.81 2.57
C LYS A 192 2.91 7.72 1.71
N MET A 193 4.00 7.15 2.21
CA MET A 193 5.18 6.87 1.40
C MET A 193 4.95 5.76 0.37
N LEU A 194 4.02 4.84 0.65
CA LEU A 194 3.65 3.69 -0.19
C LEU A 194 2.28 3.87 -0.87
N SER A 195 1.81 5.10 -1.06
CA SER A 195 0.45 5.33 -1.59
C SER A 195 0.37 5.24 -3.11
N LYS A 196 1.50 5.26 -3.83
CA LYS A 196 1.54 5.30 -5.29
C LYS A 196 2.11 4.03 -5.92
N VAL A 197 1.71 3.79 -7.16
CA VAL A 197 2.18 2.71 -8.02
C VAL A 197 2.67 3.29 -9.34
N LEU A 198 3.66 2.64 -9.95
CA LEU A 198 4.19 2.97 -11.27
C LEU A 198 3.61 1.99 -12.29
N VAL A 199 2.89 2.50 -13.27
CA VAL A 199 2.27 1.68 -14.31
C VAL A 199 3.36 1.08 -15.21
N THR A 200 3.34 -0.24 -15.38
CA THR A 200 4.27 -0.99 -16.23
C THR A 200 3.64 -1.39 -17.56
N ALA A 201 2.33 -1.66 -17.57
CA ALA A 201 1.56 -1.95 -18.77
C ALA A 201 0.16 -1.33 -18.64
N SER A 202 -0.34 -0.75 -19.73
CA SER A 202 -1.62 -0.04 -19.75
C SER A 202 -2.85 -0.96 -19.76
N GLY A 203 -2.73 -2.16 -20.32
CA GLY A 203 -3.91 -2.96 -20.67
C GLY A 203 -4.85 -2.15 -21.57
N ASP A 204 -6.14 -2.23 -21.29
CA ASP A 204 -7.20 -1.45 -21.94
C ASP A 204 -7.58 -0.17 -21.16
N THR A 205 -6.82 0.19 -20.11
CA THR A 205 -7.04 1.44 -19.35
C THR A 205 -6.49 2.66 -20.09
N GLU A 206 -6.87 3.86 -19.66
CA GLU A 206 -6.31 5.13 -20.17
C GLU A 206 -4.91 5.46 -19.64
N MET A 207 -4.38 4.66 -18.71
CA MET A 207 -3.08 4.92 -18.08
C MET A 207 -1.92 4.60 -19.02
N LEU A 208 -0.80 5.30 -18.89
CA LEU A 208 0.39 5.08 -19.71
C LEU A 208 1.52 4.40 -18.91
N PRO A 209 2.36 3.57 -19.56
CA PRO A 209 3.52 3.00 -18.90
C PRO A 209 4.47 4.11 -18.45
N GLY A 210 4.86 4.09 -17.19
CA GLY A 210 5.66 5.13 -16.53
C GLY A 210 4.83 6.16 -15.76
N ASP A 211 3.50 6.13 -15.84
CA ASP A 211 2.64 6.98 -15.01
C ASP A 211 2.72 6.59 -13.55
N LEU A 212 2.71 7.60 -12.68
CA LEU A 212 2.77 7.45 -11.23
C LEU A 212 1.44 7.88 -10.62
N VAL A 213 0.57 6.91 -10.35
CA VAL A 213 -0.82 7.11 -9.94
C VAL A 213 -1.04 6.69 -8.48
N GLU A 214 -2.09 7.19 -7.83
CA GLU A 214 -2.45 6.68 -6.50
C GLU A 214 -2.93 5.23 -6.60
N ALA A 215 -2.50 4.40 -5.65
CA ALA A 215 -2.81 2.97 -5.66
C ALA A 215 -4.33 2.72 -5.57
N THR A 216 -5.06 3.58 -4.86
CA THR A 216 -6.52 3.47 -4.75
C THR A 216 -7.23 3.80 -6.06
N GLU A 217 -6.74 4.80 -6.80
CA GLU A 217 -7.27 5.18 -8.10
C GLU A 217 -6.97 4.10 -9.15
N PHE A 218 -5.72 3.60 -9.15
CA PHE A 218 -5.31 2.49 -10.01
C PHE A 218 -6.20 1.24 -9.82
N LEU A 219 -6.49 0.88 -8.57
CA LEU A 219 -7.34 -0.26 -8.26
C LEU A 219 -8.78 -0.04 -8.75
N ALA A 220 -9.34 1.15 -8.53
CA ALA A 220 -10.70 1.49 -8.97
C ALA A 220 -10.84 1.44 -10.50
N LEU A 221 -9.89 2.04 -11.24
CA LEU A 221 -9.90 2.02 -12.70
C LEU A 221 -9.75 0.61 -13.27
N ASN A 222 -8.89 -0.22 -12.67
CA ASN A 222 -8.75 -1.60 -13.09
C ASN A 222 -10.00 -2.44 -12.80
N GLU A 223 -10.68 -2.19 -11.68
CA GLU A 223 -11.93 -2.86 -11.34
C GLU A 223 -13.00 -2.56 -12.40
N GLU A 224 -13.15 -1.29 -12.81
CA GLU A 224 -14.06 -0.88 -13.88
C GLU A 224 -13.76 -1.58 -15.22
N VAL A 225 -12.49 -1.58 -15.66
CA VAL A 225 -12.11 -2.24 -16.93
C VAL A 225 -12.35 -3.76 -16.89
N VAL A 226 -12.12 -4.39 -15.74
CA VAL A 226 -12.38 -5.83 -15.56
C VAL A 226 -13.89 -6.12 -15.60
N GLU A 227 -14.73 -5.25 -15.05
CA GLU A 227 -16.19 -5.36 -15.14
C GLU A 227 -16.69 -5.23 -16.58
N GLU A 228 -16.04 -4.39 -17.39
CA GLU A 228 -16.30 -4.28 -18.83
C GLU A 228 -15.73 -5.44 -19.66
N GLY A 229 -14.94 -6.32 -19.04
CA GLY A 229 -14.33 -7.50 -19.65
C GLY A 229 -13.03 -7.23 -20.41
N GLY A 230 -12.39 -6.08 -20.17
CA GLY A 230 -11.09 -5.71 -20.75
C GLY A 230 -9.89 -6.24 -19.96
N GLU A 231 -8.69 -6.00 -20.48
CA GLU A 231 -7.44 -6.32 -19.82
C GLU A 231 -7.03 -5.21 -18.83
N PRO A 232 -6.86 -5.49 -17.52
CA PRO A 232 -6.45 -4.48 -16.55
C PRO A 232 -5.00 -4.02 -16.76
N ALA A 233 -4.69 -2.80 -16.33
CA ALA A 233 -3.32 -2.32 -16.27
C ALA A 233 -2.48 -3.09 -15.24
N GLN A 234 -1.17 -3.15 -15.48
CA GLN A 234 -0.19 -3.68 -14.54
C GLN A 234 0.64 -2.52 -13.98
N ALA A 235 0.97 -2.61 -12.69
CA ALA A 235 1.79 -1.62 -12.02
C ALA A 235 2.63 -2.25 -10.91
N GLU A 236 3.74 -1.59 -10.59
CA GLU A 236 4.62 -1.96 -9.49
C GLU A 236 4.50 -0.93 -8.35
N PRO A 237 4.50 -1.37 -7.08
CA PRO A 237 4.45 -0.44 -5.96
C PRO A 237 5.74 0.38 -5.89
N VAL A 238 5.63 1.67 -5.55
CA VAL A 238 6.79 2.55 -5.42
C VAL A 238 6.85 3.13 -4.01
N LEU A 239 8.04 3.08 -3.41
CA LEU A 239 8.33 3.79 -2.18
C LEU A 239 8.83 5.21 -2.49
N LEU A 240 8.15 6.22 -1.97
CA LEU A 240 8.53 7.62 -2.11
C LEU A 240 8.96 8.20 -0.76
N GLY A 241 10.00 9.04 -0.78
CA GLY A 241 10.31 9.88 0.37
C GLY A 241 9.20 10.88 0.66
N ILE A 242 9.03 11.29 1.92
CA ILE A 242 7.96 12.21 2.36
C ILE A 242 7.92 13.51 1.54
N THR A 243 9.08 14.07 1.16
CA THR A 243 9.16 15.28 0.33
C THR A 243 8.60 15.03 -1.06
N LYS A 244 8.96 13.91 -1.69
CA LYS A 244 8.48 13.55 -3.04
C LYS A 244 6.99 13.18 -3.02
N ALA A 245 6.56 12.40 -2.03
CA ALA A 245 5.17 12.03 -1.83
C ALA A 245 4.26 13.27 -1.64
N SER A 246 4.73 14.28 -0.91
CA SER A 246 4.00 15.53 -0.67
C SER A 246 3.91 16.45 -1.89
N LEU A 247 4.85 16.34 -2.84
CA LEU A 247 4.81 17.10 -4.10
C LEU A 247 3.93 16.42 -5.15
N SER A 248 3.70 15.12 -5.01
CA SER A 248 2.90 14.32 -5.93
C SER A 248 1.44 14.15 -5.49
N THR A 249 0.93 15.05 -4.65
CA THR A 249 -0.49 15.03 -4.24
C THR A 249 -1.39 15.45 -5.38
N ASP A 250 -2.64 14.98 -5.38
CA ASP A 250 -3.59 15.29 -6.46
C ASP A 250 -4.00 16.77 -6.46
N SER A 251 -4.16 17.36 -5.28
CA SER A 251 -4.37 18.81 -5.18
C SER A 251 -3.11 19.59 -5.58
N PHE A 252 -3.26 20.41 -6.61
CA PHE A 252 -2.22 21.34 -7.00
C PHE A 252 -2.12 22.53 -6.04
N LEU A 253 -3.22 22.93 -5.39
CA LEU A 253 -3.22 23.99 -4.37
C LEU A 253 -2.36 23.58 -3.17
N SER A 254 -2.58 22.38 -2.64
CA SER A 254 -1.79 21.80 -1.55
C SER A 254 -0.33 21.57 -1.93
N ALA A 255 -0.07 21.03 -3.14
CA ALA A 255 1.30 20.81 -3.61
C ALA A 255 2.07 22.14 -3.78
N SER A 256 1.42 23.16 -4.34
CA SER A 256 2.03 24.48 -4.60
C SER A 256 2.42 25.23 -3.32
N SER A 257 1.74 24.93 -2.22
CA SER A 257 1.99 25.52 -0.89
C SER A 257 3.21 24.95 -0.19
N PHE A 258 3.74 23.79 -0.64
CA PHE A 258 4.89 23.14 -0.01
C PHE A 258 6.22 23.66 -0.57
N GLN A 259 6.51 23.35 -1.84
CA GLN A 259 7.72 23.77 -2.57
C GLN A 259 7.46 23.87 -4.08
N HIS A 260 8.38 24.48 -4.82
CA HIS A 260 8.36 24.55 -6.29
C HIS A 260 7.06 25.12 -6.90
N THR A 261 6.46 26.12 -6.25
CA THR A 261 5.16 26.73 -6.59
C THR A 261 4.98 27.01 -8.09
N ILE A 262 5.96 27.64 -8.75
CA ILE A 262 5.88 27.97 -10.19
C ILE A 262 5.73 26.72 -11.06
N LYS A 263 6.51 25.67 -10.76
CA LYS A 263 6.48 24.41 -11.53
C LYS A 263 5.13 23.71 -11.38
N VAL A 264 4.59 23.68 -10.16
CA VAL A 264 3.30 23.03 -9.87
C VAL A 264 2.16 23.77 -10.58
N LEU A 265 2.09 25.09 -10.44
CA LEU A 265 1.02 25.89 -11.05
C LEU A 265 1.09 25.89 -12.58
N ALA A 266 2.28 25.96 -13.17
CA ALA A 266 2.44 25.88 -14.61
C ALA A 266 1.99 24.52 -15.15
N GLY A 267 2.35 23.42 -14.48
CA GLY A 267 1.90 22.08 -14.84
C GLY A 267 0.38 21.93 -14.76
N ALA A 268 -0.23 22.41 -13.67
CA ALA A 268 -1.68 22.40 -13.49
C ALA A 268 -2.40 23.22 -14.59
N ALA A 269 -1.87 24.39 -14.95
CA ALA A 269 -2.44 25.23 -16.00
C ALA A 269 -2.34 24.60 -17.39
N ILE A 270 -1.22 23.92 -17.70
CA ILE A 270 -1.06 23.20 -18.98
C ILE A 270 -2.02 22.01 -19.07
N ALA A 271 -2.20 21.28 -17.97
CA ALA A 271 -3.08 20.12 -17.91
C ALA A 271 -4.56 20.51 -17.78
N GLY A 272 -4.88 21.78 -17.48
CA GLY A 272 -6.24 22.19 -17.15
C GLY A 272 -6.78 21.51 -15.90
N LYS A 273 -5.91 21.26 -14.90
CA LYS A 273 -6.25 20.47 -13.72
C LYS A 273 -7.26 21.19 -12.83
N GLU A 274 -8.29 20.48 -12.40
CA GLU A 274 -9.27 20.95 -11.41
C GLU A 274 -8.92 20.39 -10.02
N ASP A 275 -9.22 21.14 -8.97
CA ASP A 275 -8.96 20.74 -7.58
C ASP A 275 -10.28 20.41 -6.88
N THR A 276 -10.40 19.18 -6.37
CA THR A 276 -11.63 18.68 -5.74
C THR A 276 -11.79 19.11 -4.28
N LEU A 277 -10.79 19.78 -3.69
CA LEU A 277 -10.84 20.32 -2.32
C LEU A 277 -11.16 19.26 -1.25
N GLN A 278 -10.71 18.01 -1.45
CA GLN A 278 -10.92 16.94 -0.46
C GLN A 278 -9.90 17.00 0.70
N GLY A 279 -8.86 17.82 0.56
CA GLY A 279 -7.78 17.96 1.53
C GLY A 279 -8.02 19.06 2.57
N LEU A 280 -7.29 18.94 3.68
CA LEU A 280 -7.28 19.94 4.76
C LEU A 280 -6.70 21.28 4.27
N LYS A 281 -5.57 21.25 3.55
CA LYS A 281 -4.82 22.45 3.18
C LYS A 281 -5.54 23.28 2.12
N GLU A 282 -6.15 22.66 1.12
CA GLU A 282 -6.90 23.39 0.09
C GLU A 282 -8.02 24.23 0.71
N ASN A 283 -8.81 23.61 1.60
CA ASN A 283 -9.92 24.29 2.27
C ASN A 283 -9.43 25.43 3.16
N VAL A 284 -8.31 25.26 3.87
CA VAL A 284 -7.68 26.35 4.64
C VAL A 284 -7.24 27.49 3.72
N ILE A 285 -6.62 27.21 2.58
CA ILE A 285 -6.15 28.23 1.63
C ILE A 285 -7.31 29.04 1.05
N ILE A 286 -8.43 28.38 0.73
CA ILE A 286 -9.62 29.00 0.14
C ILE A 286 -10.54 29.63 1.20
N GLY A 287 -10.39 29.27 2.48
CA GLY A 287 -11.22 29.77 3.58
C GLY A 287 -12.55 29.01 3.75
N LYS A 288 -12.62 27.76 3.29
CA LYS A 288 -13.75 26.84 3.54
C LYS A 288 -13.54 26.04 4.82
N LEU A 289 -14.61 25.41 5.31
CA LEU A 289 -14.51 24.43 6.40
C LEU A 289 -13.62 23.26 5.97
N ILE A 290 -12.76 22.81 6.88
CA ILE A 290 -11.90 21.65 6.63
C ILE A 290 -12.73 20.36 6.74
N PRO A 291 -12.46 19.34 5.89
CA PRO A 291 -13.17 18.07 5.94
C PRO A 291 -12.63 17.17 7.06
N ALA A 292 -12.68 17.67 8.30
CA ALA A 292 -12.27 16.96 9.50
C ALA A 292 -12.96 17.55 10.74
N GLY A 293 -13.17 16.71 11.76
CA GLY A 293 -13.83 17.14 13.00
C GLY A 293 -15.25 17.64 12.72
N SER A 294 -15.58 18.85 13.17
CA SER A 294 -16.91 19.46 12.97
C SER A 294 -17.21 19.87 11.53
N GLY A 295 -16.21 19.88 10.63
CA GLY A 295 -16.41 20.14 9.21
C GLY A 295 -16.40 18.88 8.36
N PHE A 296 -16.35 17.69 8.98
CA PHE A 296 -16.48 16.42 8.26
C PHE A 296 -17.96 16.15 8.01
N ASP A 297 -18.36 16.24 6.74
CA ASP A 297 -19.68 15.84 6.28
C ASP A 297 -19.70 14.31 6.10
N THR A 298 -20.52 13.61 6.87
CA THR A 298 -20.67 12.15 6.77
C THR A 298 -21.47 11.72 5.55
N GLY A 299 -22.11 12.67 4.83
CA GLY A 299 -23.06 12.36 3.77
C GLY A 299 -24.33 11.67 4.28
N GLU A 300 -24.48 11.53 5.61
CA GLU A 300 -25.79 11.28 6.21
C GLU A 300 -26.57 12.58 6.07
N PRO A 301 -27.80 12.57 5.53
CA PRO A 301 -28.66 13.73 5.65
C PRO A 301 -28.67 14.12 7.12
N ASP A 302 -28.37 15.38 7.40
CA ASP A 302 -28.39 15.88 8.76
C ASP A 302 -29.84 15.69 9.23
N ASP A 303 -30.13 14.59 9.94
CA ASP A 303 -31.46 14.27 10.46
C ASP A 303 -31.97 15.43 11.32
N SER A 304 -31.08 16.35 11.74
CA SER A 304 -31.45 17.60 12.37
C SER A 304 -32.39 18.46 11.51
N ASP A 305 -32.20 18.55 10.19
CA ASP A 305 -33.09 19.34 9.32
C ASP A 305 -34.44 18.63 9.10
N GLU A 306 -34.47 17.30 8.97
CA GLU A 306 -35.72 16.54 8.89
C GLU A 306 -36.47 16.52 10.24
N ILE A 307 -35.76 16.42 11.37
CA ILE A 307 -36.32 16.46 12.72
C ILE A 307 -36.81 17.88 13.03
N LEU A 308 -36.07 18.94 12.68
CA LEU A 308 -36.54 20.33 12.82
C LEU A 308 -37.77 20.56 11.95
N ALA A 309 -37.79 20.10 10.70
CA ALA A 309 -38.93 20.23 9.82
C ALA A 309 -40.16 19.46 10.35
N ALA A 310 -39.97 18.26 10.91
CA ALA A 310 -41.04 17.46 11.51
C ALA A 310 -41.54 18.03 12.85
N VAL A 311 -40.66 18.69 13.62
CA VAL A 311 -41.01 19.46 14.83
C VAL A 311 -41.82 20.71 14.46
N GLU A 312 -41.41 21.46 13.43
CA GLU A 312 -42.13 22.65 12.95
C GLU A 312 -43.49 22.30 12.34
N GLN A 313 -43.59 21.14 11.69
CA GLN A 313 -44.84 20.61 11.13
C GLN A 313 -45.75 19.96 12.19
N GLY A 314 -45.26 19.79 13.43
CA GLY A 314 -46.03 19.23 14.54
C GLY A 314 -46.21 17.71 14.49
N ASP A 315 -45.44 17.02 13.64
CA ASP A 315 -45.48 15.56 13.49
C ASP A 315 -44.69 14.83 14.60
N ILE A 316 -43.81 15.54 15.30
CA ILE A 316 -43.04 15.03 16.45
C ILE A 316 -43.35 15.88 17.68
N ASP A 317 -44.02 15.29 18.68
CA ASP A 317 -44.19 15.91 19.99
C ASP A 317 -42.92 15.73 20.83
N LEU A 318 -42.05 16.75 20.84
CA LEU A 318 -40.78 16.82 21.57
C LEU A 318 -40.87 16.35 23.03
N MET A 319 -42.02 16.56 23.67
CA MET A 319 -42.28 16.11 25.04
C MET A 319 -42.25 14.58 25.17
N SER A 320 -42.80 13.85 24.20
CA SER A 320 -42.88 12.38 24.27
C SER A 320 -41.54 11.67 24.01
N THR A 321 -40.63 12.34 23.29
CA THR A 321 -39.28 11.82 22.97
C THR A 321 -38.23 12.16 24.01
N LEU A 322 -38.43 13.20 24.83
CA LEU A 322 -37.51 13.66 25.87
C LEU A 322 -37.88 13.21 27.28
N ILE A 323 -39.09 12.67 27.47
CA ILE A 323 -39.55 12.12 28.75
C ILE A 323 -39.38 10.61 28.71
N ASP A 324 -38.42 10.10 29.49
CA ASP A 324 -38.36 8.70 29.89
C ASP A 324 -39.11 8.49 31.23
N ASP A 325 -39.39 7.24 31.59
CA ASP A 325 -40.09 6.88 32.86
C ASP A 325 -39.33 7.32 34.13
N ASP A 326 -38.07 7.77 34.00
CA ASP A 326 -37.21 8.26 35.09
C ASP A 326 -37.12 9.80 35.17
N THR A 327 -37.84 10.53 34.31
CA THR A 327 -37.85 11.99 34.33
C THR A 327 -38.60 12.51 35.57
N SER A 328 -37.94 13.32 36.40
CA SER A 328 -38.51 13.80 37.66
C SER A 328 -39.64 14.83 37.46
N ASP A 329 -40.64 14.81 38.34
CA ASP A 329 -41.80 15.72 38.31
C ASP A 329 -41.40 17.21 38.29
N GLU A 330 -40.24 17.56 38.86
CA GLU A 330 -39.69 18.92 38.84
C GLU A 330 -39.23 19.37 37.45
N ILE A 331 -38.63 18.46 36.67
CA ILE A 331 -38.18 18.74 35.29
C ILE A 331 -39.41 18.85 34.38
N LEU A 332 -40.42 18.01 34.60
CA LEU A 332 -41.70 18.07 33.89
C LEU A 332 -42.39 19.43 34.10
N ALA A 333 -42.44 19.90 35.36
CA ALA A 333 -43.01 21.20 35.71
C ALA A 333 -42.25 22.36 35.04
N ALA A 334 -40.92 22.33 35.04
CA ALA A 334 -40.10 23.36 34.41
C ALA A 334 -40.28 23.41 32.88
N LEU A 335 -40.41 22.25 32.22
CA LEU A 335 -40.65 22.15 30.78
C LEU A 335 -42.03 22.70 30.40
N THR A 336 -43.07 22.37 31.18
CA THR A 336 -44.42 22.93 30.96
C THR A 336 -44.49 24.44 31.18
N GLU A 337 -43.74 24.97 32.14
CA GLU A 337 -43.67 26.41 32.41
C GLU A 337 -42.92 27.18 31.30
N ALA A 338 -41.86 26.58 30.73
CA ALA A 338 -41.14 27.12 29.59
C ALA A 338 -42.00 27.15 28.31
N GLN A 339 -42.80 26.10 28.05
CA GLN A 339 -43.75 26.07 26.93
C GLN A 339 -44.84 27.14 27.06
N ALA A 340 -45.34 27.39 28.28
CA ALA A 340 -46.35 28.43 28.51
C ALA A 340 -45.79 29.84 28.21
N LYS A 341 -44.51 30.09 28.53
CA LYS A 341 -43.82 31.34 28.18
C LYS A 341 -43.58 31.49 26.68
N ALA A 342 -43.19 30.42 25.99
CA ALA A 342 -42.94 30.46 24.55
C ALA A 342 -44.20 30.76 23.71
N LYS A 343 -45.41 30.42 24.20
CA LYS A 343 -46.68 30.74 23.54
C LYS A 343 -47.14 32.19 23.73
N LEU A 344 -46.47 32.98 24.57
CA LEU A 344 -46.89 34.35 24.94
C LEU A 344 -46.11 35.46 24.21
N GLU A 345 -45.02 35.13 23.51
CA GLU A 345 -44.25 36.11 22.73
C GLU A 345 -44.53 35.94 21.24
N PRO A 346 -45.16 36.91 20.57
CA PRO A 346 -45.25 36.89 19.11
C PRO A 346 -43.86 37.13 18.51
N PRO A 347 -43.56 36.54 17.34
CA PRO A 347 -42.28 36.75 16.67
C PRO A 347 -42.13 38.22 16.26
N VAL A 348 -40.98 38.81 16.60
CA VAL A 348 -40.56 40.12 16.09
C VAL A 348 -40.31 39.97 14.60
N ALA A 349 -41.18 40.55 13.77
CA ALA A 349 -40.94 40.68 12.35
C ALA A 349 -39.73 41.61 12.13
N MET A 350 -38.68 41.13 11.48
CA MET A 350 -37.72 42.01 10.81
C MET A 350 -38.34 42.41 9.47
N ASP A 351 -38.70 43.69 9.35
CA ASP A 351 -39.10 44.30 8.09
C ASP A 351 -37.89 44.33 7.14
N ASP A 352 -37.96 43.53 6.08
CA ASP A 352 -37.27 43.76 4.81
C ASP A 352 -38.19 44.66 3.97
N ASP A 353 -37.84 45.94 3.78
CA ASP A 353 -38.11 46.68 2.53
C ASP A 353 -37.60 48.14 2.57
N LEU A 354 -37.32 48.64 1.34
CA LEU A 354 -36.95 49.99 0.85
C LEU A 354 -35.49 50.07 0.34
N VAL A 355 -35.19 49.72 -0.92
CA VAL A 355 -35.47 50.41 -2.20
C VAL A 355 -34.81 51.79 -2.33
N ASP A 356 -33.91 51.89 -3.32
CA ASP A 356 -33.44 53.01 -4.16
C ASP A 356 -33.53 54.47 -3.64
N GLU A 357 -32.38 55.17 -3.61
CA GLU A 357 -32.09 56.43 -4.35
C GLU A 357 -30.73 57.02 -3.91
N GLU A 358 -29.72 56.98 -4.81
CA GLU A 358 -28.92 58.11 -5.36
C GLU A 358 -27.74 57.62 -6.21
#